data_AF-A0A7X7EEE3-F1
#
_entry.id   AF-A0A7X7EEE3-F1
#
_cell.length_a   1.000
_cell.length_b   1.000
_cell.length_c   1.000
_cell.angle_alpha   90.00
_cell.angle_beta   90.00
_cell.angle_gamma   90.00
#
_symmetry.space_group_name_H-M   'P 1'
#
loop_
_entity.id
_entity.type
_entity.pdbx_description
1 polymer ?
#
loop_
_entity_poly.entity_id
_entity_poly.type
_entity_poly.pdbx_seq_one_letter_code
_entity_poly.pdbx_strand_id
1 'polypeptide(L)'
;MGIRSFGVENGALCLNGKPYYHHGILDQGYWPYSLYTPPTDQAMIDDILLIKKLGFNMVRKHAKVENLRWYHHCDRLGLLVWQDMVSGGRKPFQPIMSGPLFLKGFTVPDSLYHLLGSQDEQYRKDFEAQLTEMIHTLYNCTSIAMWVIFNEGWGQFDAQRMLGLVRSLDGSRTIDPTSGWYDQKIGGFSSRHVYFKAYRHTPDPLGRVVILSEFGGYAYREEGHDDQEEIFGYKKFFDRKAFADAFFDLYADQVVPAKQKGLAASVYTQFSDVQQELNGLVTFDRLSVKIDEVIALQVAALLLGAQE
;
A
#
# COMPACT_ATOMS: atom_id res chain seq x y z
N MET A 1 -0.54 -16.92 -18.48
CA MET A 1 0.69 -17.34 -17.78
C MET A 1 1.78 -16.36 -18.11
N GLY A 2 2.51 -15.86 -17.11
CA GLY A 2 3.66 -14.97 -17.25
C GLY A 2 4.81 -15.56 -16.46
N ILE A 3 5.92 -15.86 -17.12
CA ILE A 3 7.08 -16.49 -16.49
C ILE A 3 7.86 -15.41 -15.74
N ARG A 4 7.85 -15.48 -14.42
CA ARG A 4 8.60 -14.57 -13.56
C ARG A 4 8.83 -15.14 -12.17
N SER A 5 9.76 -14.55 -11.42
CA SER A 5 9.97 -14.83 -10.00
C SER A 5 10.01 -13.54 -9.18
N PHE A 6 9.49 -13.61 -7.96
CA PHE A 6 9.68 -12.57 -6.94
C PHE A 6 10.53 -13.11 -5.81
N GLY A 7 11.29 -12.24 -5.18
CA GLY A 7 12.12 -12.63 -4.06
C GLY A 7 12.76 -11.43 -3.38
N VAL A 8 13.68 -11.77 -2.48
CA VAL A 8 14.50 -10.81 -1.76
C VAL A 8 15.95 -11.27 -1.86
N GLU A 9 16.84 -10.34 -2.20
CA GLU A 9 18.27 -10.57 -2.21
C GLU A 9 19.00 -9.31 -1.73
N ASN A 10 19.98 -9.47 -0.83
CA ASN A 10 20.81 -8.37 -0.31
C ASN A 10 20.01 -7.15 0.21
N GLY A 11 18.87 -7.40 0.85
CA GLY A 11 18.01 -6.34 1.40
C GLY A 11 17.13 -5.63 0.36
N ALA A 12 17.13 -6.07 -0.90
CA ALA A 12 16.29 -5.52 -1.97
C ALA A 12 15.19 -6.49 -2.38
N LEU A 13 14.06 -5.95 -2.84
CA LEU A 13 13.04 -6.71 -3.56
C LEU A 13 13.55 -7.02 -4.97
N CYS A 14 13.26 -8.22 -5.46
CA CYS A 14 13.72 -8.68 -6.76
C CYS A 14 12.57 -9.14 -7.66
N LEU A 15 12.71 -8.83 -8.95
CA LEU A 15 11.91 -9.39 -10.05
C LEU A 15 12.87 -10.12 -11.00
N ASN A 16 12.63 -11.41 -11.21
CA ASN A 16 13.48 -12.26 -12.06
C ASN A 16 14.95 -12.29 -11.63
N GLY A 17 15.18 -12.33 -10.31
CA GLY A 17 16.53 -12.35 -9.72
C GLY A 17 17.30 -11.03 -9.83
N LYS A 18 16.66 -9.94 -10.29
CA LYS A 18 17.27 -8.61 -10.35
C LYS A 18 16.61 -7.67 -9.34
N PRO A 19 17.37 -6.84 -8.63
CA PRO A 19 16.81 -5.78 -7.78
C PRO A 19 15.81 -4.93 -8.56
N TYR A 20 14.60 -4.78 -8.02
CA TYR A 20 13.52 -4.04 -8.65
C TYR A 20 12.80 -3.22 -7.57
N TYR A 21 12.98 -1.90 -7.59
CA TYR A 21 12.38 -1.02 -6.61
C TYR A 21 10.88 -0.86 -6.89
N HIS A 22 10.04 -1.18 -5.91
CA HIS A 22 8.61 -0.96 -6.03
C HIS A 22 8.26 0.48 -5.68
N HIS A 23 8.07 1.30 -6.70
CA HIS A 23 7.49 2.64 -6.59
C HIS A 23 5.97 2.50 -6.69
N GLY A 24 5.35 2.40 -5.52
CA GLY A 24 3.95 2.06 -5.35
C GLY A 24 3.04 3.26 -5.11
N ILE A 25 1.77 3.06 -5.43
CA ILE A 25 0.67 3.90 -4.99
C ILE A 25 -0.41 3.05 -4.31
N LEU A 26 -1.01 3.57 -3.24
CA LEU A 26 -2.10 2.92 -2.53
C LEU A 26 -3.42 3.20 -3.24
N ASP A 27 -4.21 2.16 -3.49
CA ASP A 27 -5.51 2.25 -4.13
C ASP A 27 -6.57 1.50 -3.29
N GLN A 28 -7.53 2.24 -2.75
CA GLN A 28 -8.66 1.68 -1.99
C GLN A 28 -9.74 1.06 -2.91
N GLY A 29 -9.70 1.34 -4.22
CA GLY A 29 -10.64 0.78 -5.19
C GLY A 29 -12.05 1.31 -5.09
N TYR A 30 -12.23 2.56 -4.65
CA TYR A 30 -13.54 3.19 -4.57
C TYR A 30 -13.96 3.82 -5.91
N TRP A 31 -15.26 3.83 -6.20
CA TRP A 31 -15.86 4.34 -7.43
C TRP A 31 -17.03 5.30 -7.12
N PRO A 32 -17.23 6.37 -7.91
CA PRO A 32 -18.17 7.45 -7.57
C PRO A 32 -19.61 7.02 -7.27
N TYR A 33 -20.16 6.13 -8.11
CA TYR A 33 -21.58 5.79 -8.06
C TYR A 33 -21.84 4.45 -7.38
N SER A 34 -20.92 3.51 -7.54
CA SER A 34 -21.06 2.11 -7.12
C SER A 34 -20.28 1.79 -5.85
N LEU A 35 -19.42 2.70 -5.40
CA LEU A 35 -18.43 2.55 -4.34
C LEU A 35 -17.44 1.42 -4.61
N TYR A 36 -17.85 0.17 -4.70
CA TYR A 36 -16.91 -0.98 -4.76
C TYR A 36 -16.77 -1.62 -6.14
N THR A 37 -17.65 -1.29 -7.09
CA THR A 37 -17.69 -1.96 -8.40
C THR A 37 -17.25 -1.02 -9.52
N PRO A 38 -16.20 -1.32 -10.30
CA PRO A 38 -15.83 -0.48 -11.43
C PRO A 38 -17.00 -0.34 -12.43
N PRO A 39 -17.23 0.85 -13.01
CA PRO A 39 -18.37 1.08 -13.89
C PRO A 39 -18.24 0.35 -15.23
N THR A 40 -17.01 0.16 -15.73
CA THR A 40 -16.69 -0.55 -16.98
C THR A 40 -15.28 -1.15 -16.92
N ASP A 41 -14.95 -2.03 -17.86
CA ASP A 41 -13.55 -2.45 -18.08
C ASP A 41 -12.64 -1.29 -18.40
N GLN A 42 -13.11 -0.38 -19.26
CA GLN A 42 -12.30 0.75 -19.69
C GLN A 42 -11.90 1.62 -18.49
N ALA A 43 -12.80 1.82 -17.52
CA ALA A 43 -12.47 2.55 -16.30
C ALA A 43 -11.35 1.88 -15.48
N MET A 44 -11.34 0.54 -15.37
CA MET A 44 -10.23 -0.18 -14.73
C MET A 44 -8.91 0.00 -15.50
N ILE A 45 -8.98 -0.06 -16.83
CA ILE A 45 -7.82 0.11 -17.71
C ILE A 45 -7.27 1.53 -17.59
N ASP A 46 -8.12 2.54 -17.57
CA ASP A 46 -7.76 3.94 -17.48
C ASP A 46 -7.07 4.25 -16.14
N ASP A 47 -7.59 3.75 -15.02
CA ASP A 47 -6.93 3.88 -13.70
C ASP A 47 -5.54 3.22 -13.72
N ILE A 48 -5.41 1.99 -14.26
CA ILE A 48 -4.12 1.28 -14.35
C ILE A 48 -3.12 2.03 -15.25
N LEU A 49 -3.58 2.53 -16.40
CA LEU A 49 -2.73 3.30 -17.32
C LEU A 49 -2.33 4.64 -16.71
N LEU A 50 -3.23 5.31 -15.99
CA LEU A 50 -2.93 6.56 -15.31
C LEU A 50 -1.90 6.36 -14.20
N ILE A 51 -2.03 5.30 -13.39
CA ILE A 51 -1.01 4.94 -12.38
C ILE A 51 0.37 4.81 -13.04
N LYS A 52 0.46 4.10 -14.17
CA LYS A 52 1.71 3.95 -14.93
C LYS A 52 2.20 5.27 -15.53
N LYS A 53 1.28 6.10 -16.04
CA LYS A 53 1.56 7.42 -16.63
C LYS A 53 2.16 8.38 -15.58
N LEU A 54 1.69 8.27 -14.34
CA LEU A 54 2.25 9.00 -13.19
C LEU A 54 3.57 8.40 -12.68
N GLY A 55 4.15 7.42 -13.38
CA GLY A 55 5.48 6.88 -13.11
C GLY A 55 5.52 5.76 -12.06
N PHE A 56 4.38 5.33 -11.53
CA PHE A 56 4.31 4.20 -10.60
C PHE A 56 4.42 2.86 -11.35
N ASN A 57 5.15 1.92 -10.78
CA ASN A 57 5.32 0.56 -11.33
C ASN A 57 4.60 -0.51 -10.49
N MET A 58 3.96 -0.10 -9.40
CA MET A 58 3.26 -0.96 -8.47
C MET A 58 2.01 -0.27 -7.90
N VAL A 59 0.97 -1.03 -7.63
CA VAL A 59 -0.21 -0.60 -6.88
C VAL A 59 -0.40 -1.50 -5.67
N ARG A 60 -0.65 -0.92 -4.51
CA ARG A 60 -1.09 -1.64 -3.32
C ARG A 60 -2.61 -1.56 -3.25
N LYS A 61 -3.28 -2.68 -3.50
CA LYS A 61 -4.73 -2.77 -3.37
C LYS A 61 -5.06 -2.89 -1.89
N HIS A 62 -5.56 -1.80 -1.32
CA HIS A 62 -5.68 -1.64 0.13
C HIS A 62 -6.96 -2.28 0.67
N ALA A 63 -6.81 -3.20 1.63
CA ALA A 63 -7.87 -3.87 2.36
C ALA A 63 -9.09 -4.33 1.52
N LYS A 64 -8.86 -4.70 0.25
CA LYS A 64 -9.90 -5.02 -0.75
C LYS A 64 -9.41 -6.10 -1.70
N VAL A 65 -10.29 -7.00 -2.13
CA VAL A 65 -10.06 -7.90 -3.27
C VAL A 65 -10.85 -7.38 -4.47
N GLU A 66 -10.17 -7.07 -5.57
CA GLU A 66 -10.83 -6.67 -6.82
C GLU A 66 -11.44 -7.87 -7.57
N ASN A 67 -12.24 -7.59 -8.60
CA ASN A 67 -12.66 -8.64 -9.53
C ASN A 67 -11.46 -9.15 -10.37
N LEU A 68 -11.52 -10.40 -10.87
CA LEU A 68 -10.44 -11.01 -11.65
C LEU A 68 -10.06 -10.24 -12.94
N ARG A 69 -10.97 -9.43 -13.50
CA ARG A 69 -10.71 -8.64 -14.71
C ARG A 69 -9.73 -7.51 -14.42
N TRP A 70 -9.79 -6.92 -13.22
CA TRP A 70 -8.81 -5.92 -12.78
C TRP A 70 -7.40 -6.52 -12.74
N TYR A 71 -7.20 -7.67 -12.09
CA TYR A 71 -5.89 -8.34 -12.06
C TYR A 71 -5.44 -8.77 -13.46
N HIS A 72 -6.36 -9.24 -14.31
CA HIS A 72 -6.05 -9.53 -15.71
C HIS A 72 -5.51 -8.30 -16.44
N HIS A 73 -6.03 -7.10 -16.14
CA HIS A 73 -5.52 -5.86 -16.70
C HIS A 73 -4.17 -5.45 -16.10
N CYS A 74 -3.94 -5.65 -14.80
CA CYS A 74 -2.61 -5.46 -14.21
C CYS A 74 -1.57 -6.40 -14.83
N ASP A 75 -1.93 -7.67 -15.03
CA ASP A 75 -1.10 -8.70 -15.66
C ASP A 75 -0.70 -8.29 -17.09
N ARG A 76 -1.67 -7.90 -17.93
CA ARG A 76 -1.41 -7.58 -19.34
C ARG A 76 -0.70 -6.24 -19.54
N LEU A 77 -0.92 -5.28 -18.63
CA LEU A 77 -0.33 -3.93 -18.71
C LEU A 77 1.00 -3.83 -17.96
N GLY A 78 1.38 -4.85 -17.20
CA GLY A 78 2.63 -4.89 -16.45
C GLY A 78 2.65 -3.88 -15.31
N LEU A 79 1.68 -3.98 -14.40
CA LEU A 79 1.67 -3.25 -13.13
C LEU A 79 1.76 -4.26 -11.97
N LEU A 80 2.75 -4.11 -11.10
CA LEU A 80 2.88 -4.99 -9.93
C LEU A 80 1.75 -4.73 -8.94
N VAL A 81 1.30 -5.77 -8.25
CA VAL A 81 0.24 -5.67 -7.23
C VAL A 81 0.77 -6.14 -5.88
N TRP A 82 0.58 -5.32 -4.86
CA TRP A 82 0.56 -5.78 -3.47
C TRP A 82 -0.90 -5.99 -3.08
N GLN A 83 -1.24 -7.22 -2.72
CA GLN A 83 -2.60 -7.60 -2.41
C GLN A 83 -2.76 -7.69 -0.90
N ASP A 84 -3.52 -6.75 -0.33
CA ASP A 84 -3.89 -6.79 1.07
C ASP A 84 -5.03 -7.79 1.30
N MET A 85 -5.02 -8.44 2.46
CA MET A 85 -6.19 -9.14 2.96
C MET A 85 -7.23 -8.13 3.47
N VAL A 86 -8.50 -8.46 3.31
CA VAL A 86 -9.61 -7.68 3.88
C VAL A 86 -9.67 -7.90 5.38
N SER A 87 -9.70 -6.83 6.17
CA SER A 87 -9.94 -6.92 7.61
C SER A 87 -11.43 -6.77 7.91
N GLY A 88 -12.06 -7.85 8.40
CA GLY A 88 -13.38 -7.81 9.03
C GLY A 88 -13.35 -7.49 10.54
N GLY A 89 -12.17 -7.22 11.10
CA GLY A 89 -11.99 -6.99 12.53
C GLY A 89 -12.56 -5.65 12.98
N ARG A 90 -12.74 -5.50 14.30
CA ARG A 90 -13.12 -4.21 14.88
C ARG A 90 -11.93 -3.25 14.84
N LYS A 91 -12.23 -1.95 14.93
CA LYS A 91 -11.17 -0.95 15.13
C LYS A 91 -10.42 -1.24 16.44
N PRO A 92 -9.08 -1.17 16.47
CA PRO A 92 -8.32 -1.20 17.72
C PRO A 92 -8.85 -0.16 18.72
N PHE A 93 -8.81 -0.49 20.02
CA PHE A 93 -9.31 0.42 21.07
C PHE A 93 -8.43 1.68 21.19
N GLN A 94 -8.98 2.84 21.57
CA GLN A 94 -8.14 4.01 21.90
C GLN A 94 -7.55 3.85 23.31
N PRO A 95 -6.26 4.09 23.57
CA PRO A 95 -5.29 4.78 22.72
C PRO A 95 -4.43 3.85 21.85
N ILE A 96 -4.71 2.54 21.82
CA ILE A 96 -3.92 1.57 21.04
C ILE A 96 -3.84 2.02 19.60
N MET A 97 -4.97 2.31 18.96
CA MET A 97 -5.05 2.74 17.55
C MET A 97 -4.13 3.92 17.20
N SER A 98 -3.99 4.92 18.07
CA SER A 98 -3.17 6.11 17.78
C SER A 98 -1.76 6.05 18.38
N GLY A 99 -1.52 5.15 19.35
CA GLY A 99 -0.26 4.99 20.06
C GLY A 99 0.98 4.87 19.15
N PRO A 100 0.98 4.02 18.11
CA PRO A 100 2.11 3.88 17.18
C PRO A 100 2.52 5.17 16.47
N LEU A 101 1.59 6.12 16.30
CA LEU A 101 1.88 7.41 15.64
C LEU A 101 2.71 8.33 16.54
N PHE A 102 2.49 8.28 17.85
CA PHE A 102 3.07 9.23 18.82
C PHE A 102 4.19 8.63 19.67
N LEU A 103 4.18 7.32 19.91
CA LEU A 103 5.12 6.65 20.82
C LEU A 103 6.03 5.69 20.04
N LYS A 104 7.29 6.08 19.88
CA LYS A 104 8.29 5.24 19.21
C LYS A 104 8.49 3.93 19.98
N GLY A 105 8.29 2.79 19.30
CA GLY A 105 8.46 1.46 19.89
C GLY A 105 7.22 0.95 20.65
N PHE A 106 6.11 1.68 20.60
CA PHE A 106 4.84 1.19 21.12
C PHE A 106 4.39 -0.04 20.33
N THR A 107 4.23 -1.17 21.02
CA THR A 107 3.81 -2.43 20.44
C THR A 107 2.82 -3.12 21.35
N VAL A 108 1.97 -3.96 20.77
CA VAL A 108 0.97 -4.76 21.44
C VAL A 108 1.14 -6.20 20.96
N PRO A 109 1.27 -7.18 21.87
CA PRO A 109 1.21 -8.58 21.48
C PRO A 109 -0.12 -8.88 20.78
N ASP A 110 -0.07 -9.50 19.62
CA ASP A 110 -1.26 -9.84 18.83
C ASP A 110 -2.08 -11.01 19.40
N SER A 111 -1.63 -11.61 20.50
CA SER A 111 -2.41 -12.51 21.36
C SER A 111 -3.39 -11.76 22.28
N LEU A 112 -3.24 -10.43 22.44
CA LEU A 112 -4.18 -9.58 23.16
C LEU A 112 -5.31 -9.14 22.22
N TYR A 113 -6.09 -10.11 21.74
CA TYR A 113 -7.05 -9.95 20.64
C TYR A 113 -7.99 -8.74 20.77
N HIS A 114 -8.48 -8.46 21.98
CA HIS A 114 -9.39 -7.33 22.23
C HIS A 114 -8.78 -5.95 21.97
N LEU A 115 -7.46 -5.80 22.09
CA LEU A 115 -6.77 -4.54 21.84
C LEU A 115 -6.62 -4.23 20.35
N LEU A 116 -6.50 -5.28 19.53
CA LEU A 116 -6.33 -5.19 18.08
C LEU A 116 -7.64 -5.50 17.30
N GLY A 117 -8.76 -5.62 18.00
CA GLY A 117 -10.08 -5.78 17.38
C GLY A 117 -10.37 -7.16 16.80
N SER A 118 -9.63 -8.18 17.24
CA SER A 118 -9.75 -9.57 16.80
C SER A 118 -10.34 -10.50 17.88
N GLN A 119 -11.02 -9.97 18.91
CA GLN A 119 -11.51 -10.74 20.06
C GLN A 119 -12.48 -11.88 19.72
N ASP A 120 -13.26 -11.72 18.65
CA ASP A 120 -14.23 -12.72 18.21
C ASP A 120 -13.50 -13.91 17.56
N GLU A 121 -13.74 -15.11 18.10
CA GLU A 121 -13.15 -16.33 17.56
C GLU A 121 -13.70 -16.67 16.16
N GLN A 122 -14.97 -16.37 15.91
CA GLN A 122 -15.57 -16.62 14.59
C GLN A 122 -14.91 -15.74 13.53
N TYR A 123 -14.67 -14.46 13.85
CA TYR A 123 -13.90 -13.57 12.97
C TYR A 123 -12.53 -14.16 12.62
N ARG A 124 -11.78 -14.69 13.60
CA ARG A 124 -10.45 -15.27 13.35
C ARG A 124 -10.52 -16.49 12.42
N LYS A 125 -11.55 -17.34 12.58
CA LYS A 125 -11.79 -18.51 11.72
C LYS A 125 -12.19 -18.08 10.30
N ASP A 126 -13.09 -17.10 10.18
CA ASP A 126 -13.56 -16.59 8.89
C ASP A 126 -12.42 -15.91 8.13
N PHE A 127 -11.59 -15.12 8.82
CA PHE A 127 -10.41 -14.48 8.23
C PHE A 127 -9.44 -15.52 7.67
N GLU A 128 -9.16 -16.59 8.41
CA GLU A 128 -8.27 -17.67 7.96
C GLU A 128 -8.82 -18.41 6.72
N ALA A 129 -10.11 -18.71 6.71
CA ALA A 129 -10.78 -19.32 5.57
C ALA A 129 -10.76 -18.40 4.33
N GLN A 130 -11.11 -17.12 4.50
CA GLN A 130 -11.15 -16.16 3.41
C GLN A 130 -9.75 -15.81 2.88
N LEU A 131 -8.73 -15.73 3.75
CA LEU A 131 -7.34 -15.56 3.34
C LEU A 131 -6.88 -16.73 2.46
N THR A 132 -7.26 -17.95 2.85
CA THR A 132 -6.98 -19.17 2.09
C THR A 132 -7.67 -19.14 0.72
N GLU A 133 -8.96 -18.81 0.69
CA GLU A 133 -9.73 -18.69 -0.56
C GLU A 133 -9.21 -17.58 -1.48
N MET A 134 -8.81 -16.42 -0.92
CA MET A 134 -8.22 -15.32 -1.67
C MET A 134 -6.93 -15.78 -2.36
N ILE A 135 -6.00 -16.42 -1.63
CA ILE A 135 -4.74 -16.89 -2.20
C ILE A 135 -5.00 -17.94 -3.28
N HIS A 136 -5.90 -18.91 -3.05
CA HIS A 136 -6.24 -19.91 -4.07
C HIS A 136 -6.83 -19.28 -5.33
N THR A 137 -7.75 -18.33 -5.16
CA THR A 137 -8.43 -17.65 -6.28
C THR A 137 -7.45 -16.81 -7.10
N LEU A 138 -6.53 -16.13 -6.42
CA LEU A 138 -5.60 -15.18 -7.03
C LEU A 138 -4.23 -15.80 -7.35
N TYR A 139 -4.02 -17.10 -7.07
CA TYR A 139 -2.72 -17.77 -7.19
C TYR A 139 -2.06 -17.60 -8.57
N ASN A 140 -2.88 -17.60 -9.63
CA ASN A 140 -2.42 -17.48 -11.01
C ASN A 140 -2.32 -16.03 -11.52
N CYS A 141 -2.65 -15.03 -10.69
CA CYS A 141 -2.49 -13.63 -11.05
C CYS A 141 -1.01 -13.26 -11.03
N THR A 142 -0.48 -12.95 -12.21
CA THR A 142 0.95 -12.74 -12.42
C THR A 142 1.41 -11.33 -12.06
N SER A 143 0.52 -10.38 -11.82
CA SER A 143 0.87 -9.06 -11.29
C SER A 143 1.17 -9.10 -9.79
N ILE A 144 0.59 -10.04 -9.03
CA ILE A 144 0.72 -10.07 -7.57
C ILE A 144 2.14 -10.44 -7.14
N ALA A 145 2.83 -9.48 -6.51
CA ALA A 145 4.21 -9.56 -6.05
C ALA A 145 4.34 -9.78 -4.54
N MET A 146 3.35 -9.33 -3.78
CA MET A 146 3.37 -9.41 -2.32
C MET A 146 1.96 -9.68 -1.78
N TRP A 147 1.87 -10.56 -0.79
CA TRP A 147 0.71 -10.72 0.08
C TRP A 147 0.90 -9.88 1.34
N VAL A 148 -0.05 -9.00 1.65
CA VAL A 148 -0.06 -8.22 2.90
C VAL A 148 -1.17 -8.77 3.79
N ILE A 149 -0.82 -9.32 4.96
CA ILE A 149 -1.80 -10.03 5.80
C ILE A 149 -2.57 -9.06 6.68
N PHE A 150 -1.89 -8.25 7.48
CA PHE A 150 -2.52 -7.30 8.39
C PHE A 150 -2.05 -5.88 8.10
N ASN A 151 -2.98 -4.93 8.20
CA ASN A 151 -2.71 -3.51 8.04
C ASN A 151 -2.94 -2.79 9.37
N GLU A 152 -1.93 -2.08 9.88
CA GLU A 152 -2.02 -1.18 11.06
C GLU A 152 -2.63 -1.83 12.32
N GLY A 153 -2.53 -3.16 12.45
CA GLY A 153 -3.14 -3.90 13.56
C GLY A 153 -4.64 -4.10 13.49
N TRP A 154 -5.31 -3.66 12.42
CA TRP A 154 -6.76 -3.82 12.28
C TRP A 154 -7.12 -5.29 12.19
N GLY A 155 -7.82 -5.78 13.20
CA GLY A 155 -8.20 -7.18 13.29
C GLY A 155 -7.00 -8.13 13.32
N GLN A 156 -5.81 -7.67 13.76
CA GLN A 156 -4.59 -8.48 13.79
C GLN A 156 -4.65 -9.54 14.90
N PHE A 157 -4.22 -10.76 14.59
CA PHE A 157 -4.08 -11.88 15.52
C PHE A 157 -3.08 -12.89 14.98
N ASP A 158 -2.38 -13.59 15.88
CA ASP A 158 -1.50 -14.73 15.58
C ASP A 158 -0.67 -14.57 14.28
N ALA A 159 -0.04 -13.43 14.06
CA ALA A 159 0.57 -13.09 12.77
C ALA A 159 1.67 -14.08 12.36
N GLN A 160 2.38 -14.67 13.32
CA GLN A 160 3.36 -15.73 13.06
C GLN A 160 2.70 -17.00 12.49
N ARG A 161 1.49 -17.35 12.96
CA ARG A 161 0.72 -18.48 12.46
C ARG A 161 0.16 -18.20 11.07
N MET A 162 -0.39 -17.01 10.86
CA MET A 162 -0.89 -16.56 9.55
C MET A 162 0.22 -16.49 8.50
N LEU A 163 1.40 -16.00 8.88
CA LEU A 163 2.58 -16.04 8.00
C LEU A 163 2.94 -17.48 7.60
N GLY A 164 2.87 -18.42 8.53
CA GLY A 164 3.09 -19.85 8.26
C GLY A 164 2.07 -20.41 7.27
N LEU A 165 0.79 -20.06 7.43
CA LEU A 165 -0.29 -20.44 6.53
C LEU A 165 -0.09 -19.86 5.11
N VAL A 166 0.13 -18.54 4.98
CA VAL A 166 0.33 -17.93 3.65
C VAL A 166 1.53 -18.53 2.95
N ARG A 167 2.63 -18.83 3.68
CA ARG A 167 3.80 -19.51 3.12
C ARG A 167 3.51 -20.94 2.65
N SER A 168 2.63 -21.68 3.33
CA SER A 168 2.26 -23.04 2.91
C SER A 168 1.33 -23.04 1.69
N LEU A 169 0.52 -21.99 1.53
CA LEU A 169 -0.37 -21.80 0.37
C LEU A 169 0.39 -21.25 -0.85
N ASP A 170 1.30 -20.30 -0.65
CA ASP A 170 2.06 -19.67 -1.72
C ASP A 170 3.44 -19.18 -1.27
N GLY A 171 4.47 -20.00 -1.52
CA GLY A 171 5.88 -19.64 -1.32
C GLY A 171 6.53 -18.89 -2.48
N SER A 172 5.80 -18.59 -3.57
CA SER A 172 6.37 -17.98 -4.78
C SER A 172 6.41 -16.45 -4.77
N ARG A 173 5.79 -15.83 -3.75
CA ARG A 173 5.65 -14.39 -3.58
C ARG A 173 6.22 -13.93 -2.25
N THR A 174 6.54 -12.64 -2.17
CA THR A 174 6.94 -12.03 -0.90
C THR A 174 5.72 -11.85 0.01
N ILE A 175 5.92 -11.82 1.33
CA ILE A 175 4.82 -11.76 2.31
C ILE A 175 5.16 -10.73 3.37
N ASP A 176 4.33 -9.70 3.48
CA ASP A 176 4.34 -8.73 4.59
C ASP A 176 3.28 -9.14 5.62
N PRO A 177 3.68 -9.72 6.77
CA PRO A 177 2.73 -10.23 7.75
C PRO A 177 2.01 -9.11 8.52
N THR A 178 2.67 -7.96 8.72
CA THR A 178 2.19 -6.90 9.60
C THR A 178 2.65 -5.56 9.05
N SER A 179 1.83 -4.94 8.19
CA SER A 179 2.12 -3.65 7.60
C SER A 179 1.91 -2.52 8.60
N GLY A 180 2.92 -1.66 8.73
CA GLY A 180 2.84 -0.44 9.53
C GLY A 180 3.02 -0.64 11.03
N TRP A 181 1.95 -1.01 11.73
CA TRP A 181 1.89 -1.01 13.20
C TRP A 181 1.88 -2.41 13.80
N TYR A 182 2.24 -2.48 15.09
CA TYR A 182 2.32 -3.72 15.89
C TYR A 182 3.07 -4.87 15.20
N ASP A 183 4.16 -4.52 14.53
CA ASP A 183 5.11 -5.47 13.95
C ASP A 183 5.62 -6.43 15.04
N GLN A 184 5.30 -7.72 14.87
CA GLN A 184 5.68 -8.79 15.80
C GLN A 184 7.13 -9.26 15.61
N LYS A 185 7.92 -8.58 14.78
CA LYS A 185 9.34 -8.90 14.50
C LYS A 185 9.53 -10.24 13.81
N ILE A 186 8.57 -10.58 12.96
CA ILE A 186 8.52 -11.83 12.19
C ILE A 186 8.69 -11.56 10.69
N GLY A 187 8.87 -12.63 9.92
CA GLY A 187 8.94 -12.53 8.46
C GLY A 187 10.20 -11.85 7.92
N GLY A 188 10.16 -11.51 6.64
CA GLY A 188 11.30 -10.92 5.93
C GLY A 188 11.31 -9.39 5.87
N PHE A 189 10.25 -8.73 6.35
CA PHE A 189 10.02 -7.31 6.13
C PHE A 189 9.87 -6.51 7.43
N SER A 190 10.41 -5.30 7.44
CA SER A 190 10.09 -4.23 8.37
C SER A 190 9.26 -3.19 7.61
N SER A 191 7.95 -3.29 7.76
CA SER A 191 6.96 -2.50 7.04
C SER A 191 6.56 -1.27 7.85
N ARG A 192 6.66 -0.06 7.26
CA ARG A 192 6.57 1.20 8.01
C ARG A 192 5.55 2.13 7.40
N HIS A 193 4.70 2.71 8.25
CA HIS A 193 3.77 3.78 7.90
C HIS A 193 4.25 5.10 8.51
N VAL A 194 4.46 6.13 7.69
CA VAL A 194 4.97 7.42 8.16
C VAL A 194 4.24 8.59 7.52
N TYR A 195 3.46 9.29 8.34
CA TYR A 195 2.58 10.37 7.89
C TYR A 195 2.94 11.76 8.44
N PHE A 196 3.09 11.89 9.76
CA PHE A 196 3.21 13.19 10.44
C PHE A 196 4.63 13.73 10.60
N LYS A 197 5.64 12.92 10.27
CA LYS A 197 7.06 13.24 10.48
C LYS A 197 7.87 12.96 9.24
N ALA A 198 8.99 13.68 9.09
CA ALA A 198 9.94 13.37 8.03
C ALA A 198 10.45 11.94 8.16
N TYR A 199 10.38 11.18 7.07
CA TYR A 199 10.95 9.85 6.99
C TYR A 199 12.48 9.95 6.91
N ARG A 200 13.13 9.19 7.80
CA ARG A 200 14.58 8.99 7.79
C ARG A 200 14.82 7.50 7.86
N HIS A 201 15.43 6.96 6.80
CA HIS A 201 15.69 5.54 6.71
C HIS A 201 16.62 5.09 7.83
N THR A 202 16.26 3.97 8.46
CA THR A 202 17.11 3.25 9.41
C THR A 202 17.00 1.77 9.08
N PRO A 203 18.12 1.02 9.04
CA PRO A 203 18.06 -0.43 8.91
C PRO A 203 17.20 -1.06 10.00
N ASP A 204 16.58 -2.19 9.71
CA ASP A 204 15.92 -2.99 10.74
C ASP A 204 16.99 -3.74 11.55
N PRO A 205 16.95 -3.71 12.91
CA PRO A 205 17.96 -4.37 13.74
C PRO A 205 18.06 -5.89 13.54
N LEU A 206 17.03 -6.53 12.98
CA LEU A 206 17.00 -7.96 12.69
C LEU A 206 17.42 -8.29 11.25
N GLY A 207 17.89 -7.30 10.49
CA GLY A 207 18.34 -7.48 9.10
C GLY A 207 17.21 -7.69 8.09
N ARG A 208 15.95 -7.44 8.47
CA ARG A 208 14.79 -7.53 7.58
C ARG A 208 14.79 -6.41 6.53
N VAL A 209 14.20 -6.69 5.37
CA VAL A 209 14.02 -5.70 4.30
C VAL A 209 13.12 -4.58 4.78
N VAL A 210 13.59 -3.34 4.73
CA VAL A 210 12.79 -2.19 5.13
C VAL A 210 11.98 -1.70 3.93
N ILE A 211 10.67 -1.60 4.11
CA ILE A 211 9.73 -1.01 3.14
C ILE A 211 8.95 0.14 3.80
N LEU A 212 8.65 1.16 3.01
CA LEU A 212 7.79 2.28 3.41
C LEU A 212 6.43 2.03 2.75
N SER A 213 5.61 1.21 3.41
CA SER A 213 4.39 0.63 2.83
C SER A 213 3.19 1.56 2.84
N GLU A 214 3.27 2.68 3.58
CA GLU A 214 2.40 3.85 3.44
C GLU A 214 3.15 5.11 3.89
N PHE A 215 3.06 6.19 3.10
CA PHE A 215 3.58 7.50 3.49
C PHE A 215 2.94 8.61 2.64
N GLY A 216 3.23 9.85 3.02
CA GLY A 216 2.69 11.01 2.32
C GLY A 216 1.28 11.31 2.80
N GLY A 217 0.29 11.16 1.92
CA GLY A 217 -1.08 11.54 2.25
C GLY A 217 -1.28 13.05 2.33
N TYR A 218 -0.60 13.76 1.44
CA TYR A 218 -0.78 15.20 1.27
C TYR A 218 -2.13 15.44 0.60
N ALA A 219 -2.90 16.38 1.13
CA ALA A 219 -4.24 16.69 0.66
C ALA A 219 -4.26 18.06 0.01
N TYR A 220 -4.77 18.08 -1.22
CA TYR A 220 -5.18 19.27 -1.92
C TYR A 220 -6.61 19.03 -2.41
N ARG A 221 -7.54 19.89 -2.00
CA ARG A 221 -8.93 19.81 -2.44
C ARG A 221 -9.08 20.55 -3.75
N GLU A 222 -9.51 19.84 -4.77
CA GLU A 222 -9.90 20.41 -6.05
C GLU A 222 -11.38 20.82 -5.98
N GLU A 223 -11.68 22.10 -6.17
CA GLU A 223 -13.06 22.58 -6.09
C GLU A 223 -13.94 21.94 -7.19
N GLY A 224 -15.15 21.53 -6.82
CA GLY A 224 -16.13 20.99 -7.77
C GLY A 224 -16.09 19.48 -8.00
N HIS A 225 -15.21 18.75 -7.30
CA HIS A 225 -15.04 17.29 -7.47
C HIS A 225 -15.46 16.45 -6.26
N ASP A 226 -15.94 17.09 -5.20
CA ASP A 226 -16.45 16.45 -4.01
C ASP A 226 -17.52 17.34 -3.34
N ASP A 227 -18.36 16.71 -2.52
CA ASP A 227 -19.44 17.28 -1.74
C ASP A 227 -19.22 17.08 -0.23
N GLN A 228 -17.96 16.94 0.20
CA GLN A 228 -17.59 16.72 1.60
C GLN A 228 -17.51 18.04 2.39
N GLU A 229 -17.97 18.00 3.63
CA GLU A 229 -17.87 19.11 4.59
C GLU A 229 -16.52 19.11 5.31
N GLU A 230 -15.95 17.92 5.55
CA GLU A 230 -14.69 17.74 6.25
C GLU A 230 -13.62 17.19 5.33
N ILE A 231 -12.38 17.65 5.53
CA ILE A 231 -11.21 17.21 4.79
C ILE A 231 -10.27 16.47 5.73
N PHE A 232 -10.08 15.19 5.46
CA PHE A 232 -9.01 14.39 6.03
C PHE A 232 -7.81 14.33 5.07
N GLY A 233 -6.62 14.43 5.66
CA GLY A 233 -5.34 14.42 4.97
C GLY A 233 -4.24 14.76 5.96
N TYR A 234 -3.06 14.15 5.80
CA TYR A 234 -1.99 14.22 6.80
C TYR A 234 -1.20 15.54 6.74
N LYS A 235 -1.21 16.21 5.59
CA LYS A 235 -0.73 17.59 5.40
C LYS A 235 -1.57 18.29 4.33
N LYS A 236 -2.17 19.43 4.65
CA LYS A 236 -3.11 20.14 3.77
C LYS A 236 -2.40 21.25 2.98
N PHE A 237 -2.78 21.37 1.71
CA PHE A 237 -2.36 22.40 0.78
C PHE A 237 -3.60 23.04 0.17
N PHE A 238 -3.51 24.35 -0.12
CA PHE A 238 -4.61 25.14 -0.66
C PHE A 238 -4.33 25.65 -2.07
N ASP A 239 -3.18 25.28 -2.63
CA ASP A 239 -2.73 25.64 -3.95
C ASP A 239 -2.16 24.39 -4.64
N ARG A 240 -2.57 24.15 -5.89
CA ARG A 240 -2.18 22.96 -6.65
C ARG A 240 -0.67 22.93 -6.87
N LYS A 241 -0.05 24.09 -7.13
CA LYS A 241 1.40 24.17 -7.34
C LYS A 241 2.14 23.84 -6.04
N ALA A 242 1.74 24.42 -4.91
CA ALA A 242 2.34 24.12 -3.61
C ALA A 242 2.19 22.64 -3.21
N PHE A 243 1.07 22.01 -3.56
CA PHE A 243 0.89 20.57 -3.40
C PHE A 243 1.89 19.76 -4.25
N ALA A 244 2.04 20.13 -5.53
CA ALA A 244 2.95 19.46 -6.44
C ALA A 244 4.43 19.64 -6.05
N ASP A 245 4.82 20.85 -5.67
CA ASP A 245 6.17 21.13 -5.13
C ASP A 245 6.44 20.29 -3.88
N ALA A 246 5.48 20.21 -2.95
CA ALA A 246 5.63 19.41 -1.74
C ALA A 246 5.67 17.90 -2.00
N PHE A 247 4.93 17.41 -3.00
CA PHE A 247 5.03 16.02 -3.46
C PHE A 247 6.44 15.75 -3.97
N PHE A 248 7.00 16.61 -4.83
CA PHE A 248 8.37 16.48 -5.32
C PHE A 248 9.38 16.47 -4.16
N ASP A 249 9.31 17.46 -3.26
CA ASP A 249 10.22 17.60 -2.11
C ASP A 249 10.17 16.38 -1.19
N LEU A 250 8.98 15.82 -0.95
CA LEU A 250 8.82 14.60 -0.14
C LEU A 250 9.67 13.45 -0.70
N TYR A 251 9.65 13.25 -2.03
CA TYR A 251 10.45 12.22 -2.68
C TYR A 251 11.93 12.58 -2.73
N ALA A 252 12.27 13.78 -3.19
CA ALA A 252 13.64 14.24 -3.37
C ALA A 252 14.42 14.26 -2.05
N ASP A 253 13.81 14.72 -0.96
CA ASP A 253 14.50 14.93 0.32
C ASP A 253 14.43 13.74 1.28
N GLN A 254 13.51 12.80 1.04
CA GLN A 254 13.24 11.72 2.01
C GLN A 254 13.30 10.34 1.37
N VAL A 255 12.58 10.10 0.27
CA VAL A 255 12.48 8.76 -0.33
C VAL A 255 13.72 8.41 -1.16
N VAL A 256 14.23 9.33 -1.98
CA VAL A 256 15.44 9.09 -2.80
C VAL A 256 16.68 8.83 -1.93
N PRO A 257 16.99 9.66 -0.89
CA PRO A 257 18.09 9.35 0.03
C PRO A 257 17.85 8.08 0.85
N ALA A 258 16.60 7.74 1.15
CA ALA A 258 16.26 6.50 1.82
C ALA A 258 16.53 5.27 0.93
N LYS A 259 16.16 5.32 -0.35
CA LYS A 259 16.46 4.27 -1.34
C LYS A 259 17.96 4.04 -1.45
N GLN A 260 18.76 5.10 -1.54
CA GLN A 260 20.23 5.01 -1.55
C GLN A 260 20.81 4.33 -0.29
N LYS A 261 20.08 4.37 0.83
CA LYS A 261 20.46 3.74 2.10
C LYS A 261 19.87 2.35 2.32
N GLY A 262 19.16 1.78 1.34
CA GLY A 262 18.62 0.42 1.41
C GLY A 262 17.11 0.32 1.66
N LEU A 263 16.33 1.39 1.49
CA LEU A 263 14.87 1.27 1.39
C LEU A 263 14.53 0.47 0.11
N ALA A 264 13.72 -0.58 0.23
CA ALA A 264 13.43 -1.48 -0.89
C ALA A 264 12.14 -1.15 -1.67
N ALA A 265 11.21 -0.43 -1.05
CA ALA A 265 9.95 0.00 -1.67
C ALA A 265 9.38 1.23 -0.96
N SER A 266 8.53 1.97 -1.68
CA SER A 266 7.76 3.10 -1.15
C SER A 266 6.35 3.11 -1.74
N VAL A 267 5.31 3.25 -0.93
CA VAL A 267 3.90 3.33 -1.37
C VAL A 267 3.27 4.64 -0.94
N TYR A 268 2.94 5.50 -1.90
CA TYR A 268 2.29 6.77 -1.61
C TYR A 268 0.80 6.58 -1.34
N THR A 269 0.32 7.15 -0.24
CA THR A 269 -1.10 7.25 0.07
C THR A 269 -1.62 8.57 -0.51
N GLN A 270 -2.50 8.62 -1.51
CA GLN A 270 -3.13 7.51 -2.26
C GLN A 270 -3.48 7.90 -3.71
N PHE A 271 -4.02 6.96 -4.50
CA PHE A 271 -4.34 7.14 -5.92
C PHE A 271 -5.49 8.12 -6.16
N SER A 272 -6.70 7.81 -5.69
CA SER A 272 -7.86 8.68 -5.80
C SER A 272 -8.30 9.18 -4.42
N ASP A 273 -9.01 10.30 -4.38
CA ASP A 273 -9.76 10.68 -3.18
C ASP A 273 -10.78 9.60 -2.83
N VAL A 274 -11.12 9.50 -1.55
CA VAL A 274 -12.14 8.58 -1.04
C VAL A 274 -12.93 9.26 0.06
N GLN A 275 -14.17 9.64 -0.22
CA GLN A 275 -15.03 10.32 0.75
C GLN A 275 -14.30 11.52 1.39
N GLN A 276 -14.18 11.59 2.72
CA GLN A 276 -13.47 12.68 3.40
C GLN A 276 -11.95 12.66 3.20
N GLU A 277 -11.35 11.56 2.74
CA GLU A 277 -9.92 11.45 2.48
C GLU A 277 -9.57 12.05 1.12
N LEU A 278 -9.23 13.34 1.11
CA LEU A 278 -8.95 14.10 -0.13
C LEU A 278 -7.45 14.19 -0.46
N ASN A 279 -6.69 13.17 -0.07
CA ASN A 279 -5.25 13.01 -0.30
C ASN A 279 -4.92 12.12 -1.50
N GLY A 280 -5.88 11.93 -2.42
CA GLY A 280 -5.64 11.29 -3.70
C GLY A 280 -4.78 12.15 -4.63
N LEU A 281 -4.03 11.52 -5.53
CA LEU A 281 -3.42 12.20 -6.68
C LEU A 281 -4.43 12.51 -7.79
N VAL A 282 -5.62 11.89 -7.70
CA VAL A 282 -6.75 12.03 -8.62
C VAL A 282 -8.00 12.30 -7.80
N THR A 283 -8.92 13.10 -8.33
CA THR A 283 -10.23 13.32 -7.70
C THR A 283 -11.06 12.04 -7.65
N PHE A 284 -12.02 11.97 -6.73
CA PHE A 284 -12.89 10.81 -6.55
C PHE A 284 -13.59 10.39 -7.86
N ASP A 285 -14.04 11.37 -8.63
CA ASP A 285 -14.72 11.22 -9.93
C ASP A 285 -13.81 10.94 -11.14
N ARG A 286 -12.48 10.91 -10.94
CA ARG A 286 -11.45 10.78 -12.00
C ARG A 286 -11.47 11.89 -13.05
N LEU A 287 -12.16 13.01 -12.80
CA LEU A 287 -12.23 14.12 -13.75
C LEU A 287 -11.04 15.07 -13.66
N SER A 288 -10.26 15.04 -12.56
CA SER A 288 -9.05 15.85 -12.41
C SER A 288 -7.90 15.04 -11.82
N VAL A 289 -6.74 15.12 -12.48
CA VAL A 289 -5.46 14.66 -11.93
C VAL A 289 -4.82 15.85 -11.23
N LYS A 290 -4.66 15.75 -9.91
CA LYS A 290 -4.23 16.85 -9.04
C LYS A 290 -2.72 17.10 -9.10
N ILE A 291 -1.95 16.07 -9.41
CA ILE A 291 -0.50 16.15 -9.58
C ILE A 291 -0.13 16.37 -11.04
N ASP A 292 0.82 17.26 -11.28
CA ASP A 292 1.39 17.44 -12.61
C ASP A 292 2.19 16.18 -13.04
N GLU A 293 1.92 15.70 -14.25
CA GLU A 293 2.54 14.49 -14.79
C GLU A 293 4.07 14.64 -14.94
N VAL A 294 4.57 15.82 -15.31
CA VAL A 294 6.01 16.06 -15.44
C VAL A 294 6.68 15.92 -14.07
N ILE A 295 6.06 16.45 -13.01
CA ILE A 295 6.57 16.30 -11.64
C ILE A 295 6.56 14.84 -11.20
N ALA A 296 5.48 14.10 -11.47
CA ALA A 296 5.39 12.68 -11.14
C ALA A 296 6.46 11.85 -11.88
N LEU A 297 6.68 12.12 -13.17
CA LEU A 297 7.72 11.47 -13.97
C LEU A 297 9.15 11.85 -13.53
N GLN A 298 9.38 13.09 -13.07
CA GLN A 298 10.65 13.48 -12.47
C GLN A 298 10.95 12.66 -11.22
N VAL A 299 9.96 12.48 -10.34
CA VAL A 299 10.08 11.60 -9.16
C VAL A 299 10.39 10.16 -9.57
N ALA A 300 9.66 9.63 -10.54
CA ALA A 300 9.89 8.27 -11.04
C ALA A 300 11.30 8.11 -11.63
N ALA A 301 11.81 9.10 -12.38
CA ALA A 301 13.16 9.09 -12.91
C ALA A 301 14.23 9.11 -11.80
N LEU A 302 14.02 9.89 -10.72
CA LEU A 302 14.92 9.91 -9.57
C LEU A 302 14.95 8.56 -8.83
N LEU A 303 13.80 7.88 -8.75
CA LEU A 303 13.70 6.59 -8.05
C LEU A 303 14.10 5.39 -8.90
N LEU A 304 13.70 5.33 -10.16
CA LEU A 304 13.83 4.14 -11.00
C LEU A 304 15.00 4.25 -11.98
N GLY A 305 15.58 5.45 -12.15
CA GLY A 305 16.48 5.76 -13.25
C GLY A 305 15.70 6.17 -14.50
N ALA A 306 16.41 6.64 -15.54
CA ALA A 306 15.78 6.86 -16.84
C ALA A 306 15.32 5.51 -17.40
N GLN A 307 14.03 5.41 -17.74
CA GLN A 307 13.53 4.28 -18.52
C GLN A 307 14.08 4.45 -19.94
N GLU A 308 14.97 3.56 -20.37
CA GLU A 308 15.41 3.47 -21.78
C GLU A 308 14.29 2.95 -22.69
#